data_AF-A0A1I2VSY6-F1
#
_entry.id   AF-A0A1I2VSY6-F1
#
_cell.length_a   1.000
_cell.length_b   1.000
_cell.length_c   1.000
_cell.angle_alpha   90.00
_cell.angle_beta   90.00
_cell.angle_gamma   90.00
#
_symmetry.space_group_name_H-M   'P 1'
#
loop_
_entity.id
_entity.type
_entity.pdbx_description
1 polymer ?
#
loop_
_entity_poly.entity_id
_entity_poly.type
_entity_poly.pdbx_seq_one_letter_code
_entity_poly.pdbx_strand_id
1 'polypeptide(L)'
;MLLGPAAVAGTLAATMAMPGLTPAERLAAAAAVVGSGAVGAYDDLTGTPTAKGLRGHLGALRRGVITSGAVKVAGIGASGVLAAALLGRARGPRTGVVTVLTDGALVAASANLVNLLDLRPGRALKVVLAPAPFLLTSAGPVLAAPVGAAAGLLADDLAEIGMLGDCGANALGAGLGVAMAARLPRPARLAVLAGLVGLTLASERVSFTAVIDRHAPLRRLDEFGRRPPRR
;
A
#
# COMPACT_ATOMS: atom_id res chain seq x y z
N MET A 1 4.62 -4.64 -17.91
CA MET A 1 4.95 -5.38 -16.66
C MET A 1 6.03 -4.71 -15.81
N LEU A 2 6.52 -3.50 -16.15
CA LEU A 2 7.64 -2.87 -15.42
C LEU A 2 7.20 -1.86 -14.34
N LEU A 3 5.92 -1.47 -14.28
CA LEU A 3 5.49 -0.41 -13.35
C LEU A 3 5.61 -0.83 -11.89
N GLY A 4 5.35 -2.09 -11.55
CA GLY A 4 5.53 -2.60 -10.18
C GLY A 4 6.98 -2.49 -9.67
N PRO A 5 7.96 -3.14 -10.33
CA PRO A 5 9.37 -2.98 -10.00
C PRO A 5 9.86 -1.52 -10.06
N ALA A 6 9.37 -0.72 -11.02
CA ALA A 6 9.68 0.71 -11.09
C ALA A 6 9.14 1.50 -9.89
N ALA A 7 7.95 1.16 -9.38
CA ALA A 7 7.39 1.77 -8.17
C ALA A 7 8.24 1.45 -6.94
N VAL A 8 8.69 0.19 -6.79
CA VAL A 8 9.59 -0.23 -5.72
C VAL A 8 10.92 0.52 -5.79
N ALA A 9 11.58 0.47 -6.96
CA ALA A 9 12.89 1.08 -7.16
C ALA A 9 12.83 2.61 -7.02
N GLY A 10 11.83 3.25 -7.62
CA GLY A 10 11.61 4.69 -7.54
C GLY A 10 11.33 5.16 -6.11
N THR A 11 10.46 4.45 -5.38
CA THR A 11 10.16 4.77 -3.98
C THR A 11 11.40 4.58 -3.11
N LEU A 12 12.16 3.50 -3.30
CA LEU A 12 13.38 3.26 -2.53
C LEU A 12 14.45 4.31 -2.81
N ALA A 13 14.73 4.60 -4.09
CA ALA A 13 15.70 5.60 -4.51
C ALA A 13 15.33 6.99 -3.98
N ALA A 14 14.06 7.40 -4.12
CA ALA A 14 13.56 8.65 -3.57
C ALA A 14 13.72 8.69 -2.04
N THR A 15 13.38 7.60 -1.35
CA THR A 15 13.56 7.48 0.12
C THR A 15 15.02 7.62 0.52
N MET A 16 15.97 7.05 -0.23
CA MET A 16 17.40 7.16 0.07
C MET A 16 17.96 8.56 -0.24
N ALA A 17 17.43 9.25 -1.24
CA ALA A 17 17.87 10.59 -1.61
C ALA A 17 17.20 11.70 -0.77
N MET A 18 16.04 11.44 -0.16
CA MET A 18 15.21 12.48 0.46
C MET A 18 15.90 13.13 1.66
N PRO A 19 16.10 14.46 1.68
CA PRO A 19 16.58 15.17 2.85
C PRO A 19 15.52 15.18 3.97
N GLY A 20 15.97 15.32 5.22
CA GLY A 20 15.07 15.40 6.39
C GLY A 20 14.51 14.07 6.91
N LEU A 21 14.86 12.94 6.28
CA LEU A 21 14.57 11.60 6.80
C LEU A 21 15.64 11.13 7.78
N THR A 22 15.18 10.63 8.93
CA THR A 22 16.03 9.93 9.89
C THR A 22 16.48 8.56 9.36
N PRO A 23 17.60 7.98 9.86
CA PRO A 23 18.02 6.63 9.47
C PRO A 23 16.94 5.58 9.71
N ALA A 24 16.18 5.71 10.81
CA ALA A 24 15.11 4.78 11.15
C ALA A 24 13.95 4.86 10.15
N GLU A 25 13.56 6.06 9.70
CA GLU A 25 12.52 6.21 8.68
C GLU A 25 12.96 5.62 7.33
N ARG A 26 14.24 5.81 6.95
CA ARG A 26 14.80 5.22 5.73
C ARG A 26 14.76 3.70 5.78
N LEU A 27 15.23 3.10 6.88
CA LEU A 27 15.23 1.66 7.05
C LEU A 27 13.80 1.09 7.13
N ALA A 28 12.89 1.78 7.83
CA ALA A 28 11.49 1.37 7.92
C ALA A 28 10.79 1.40 6.55
N ALA A 29 10.96 2.50 5.80
CA ALA A 29 10.43 2.62 4.45
C ALA A 29 11.04 1.57 3.51
N ALA A 30 12.36 1.38 3.54
CA ALA A 30 13.02 0.35 2.73
C ALA A 30 12.49 -1.06 3.05
N ALA A 31 12.41 -1.42 4.33
CA ALA A 31 11.90 -2.73 4.76
C ALA A 31 10.44 -2.95 4.32
N ALA A 32 9.58 -1.94 4.49
CA ALA A 32 8.17 -2.02 4.12
C ALA A 32 7.97 -2.09 2.60
N VAL A 33 8.61 -1.20 1.84
CA VAL A 33 8.47 -1.06 0.39
C VAL A 33 9.06 -2.26 -0.33
N VAL A 34 10.31 -2.64 -0.01
CA VAL A 34 10.98 -3.78 -0.65
C VAL A 34 10.32 -5.08 -0.23
N GLY A 35 10.03 -5.26 1.06
CA GLY A 35 9.40 -6.49 1.55
C GLY A 35 8.01 -6.72 0.96
N SER A 36 7.15 -5.70 1.00
CA SER A 36 5.79 -5.80 0.45
C SER A 36 5.81 -5.90 -1.08
N GLY A 37 6.74 -5.19 -1.74
CA GLY A 37 6.92 -5.27 -3.19
C GLY A 37 7.44 -6.63 -3.65
N ALA A 38 8.39 -7.24 -2.93
CA ALA A 38 8.90 -8.58 -3.24
C ALA A 38 7.82 -9.66 -3.06
N VAL A 39 7.02 -9.56 -2.00
CA VAL A 39 5.88 -10.46 -1.76
C VAL A 39 4.83 -10.27 -2.86
N GLY A 40 4.54 -9.03 -3.26
CA GLY A 40 3.65 -8.74 -4.38
C GLY A 40 4.17 -9.26 -5.71
N ALA A 41 5.47 -9.11 -5.99
CA ALA A 41 6.10 -9.65 -7.20
C ALA A 41 6.06 -11.18 -7.23
N TYR A 42 6.23 -11.83 -6.08
CA TYR A 42 6.06 -13.27 -5.98
C TYR A 42 4.62 -13.69 -6.33
N ASP A 43 3.60 -12.99 -5.84
CA ASP A 43 2.19 -13.27 -6.16
C ASP A 43 1.88 -12.98 -7.64
N ASP A 44 2.41 -11.90 -8.21
CA ASP A 44 2.28 -11.58 -9.64
C ASP A 44 2.88 -12.68 -10.55
N LEU A 45 3.96 -13.35 -10.11
CA LEU A 45 4.66 -14.39 -10.87
C LEU A 45 4.11 -15.80 -10.64
N THR A 46 3.55 -16.08 -9.46
CA THR A 46 3.18 -17.44 -9.02
C THR A 46 1.69 -17.62 -8.75
N GLY A 47 0.92 -16.54 -8.76
CA GLY A 47 -0.50 -16.53 -8.43
C GLY A 47 -1.31 -17.45 -9.34
N THR A 48 -1.87 -18.51 -8.76
CA THR A 48 -2.91 -19.32 -9.42
C THR A 48 -4.29 -18.83 -8.96
N PRO A 49 -5.35 -18.88 -9.79
CA PRO A 49 -6.67 -18.31 -9.47
C PRO A 49 -7.47 -19.09 -8.40
N THR A 50 -6.81 -19.72 -7.42
CA THR A 50 -7.46 -20.59 -6.43
C THR A 50 -7.76 -19.85 -5.12
N ALA A 51 -9.04 -19.89 -4.73
CA ALA A 51 -9.66 -19.28 -3.54
C ALA A 51 -9.59 -17.74 -3.46
N LYS A 52 -10.65 -17.05 -3.90
CA LYS A 52 -10.83 -15.61 -3.68
C LYS A 52 -11.45 -15.33 -2.30
N GLY A 53 -10.92 -14.32 -1.62
CA GLY A 53 -11.51 -13.74 -0.40
C GLY A 53 -11.03 -14.37 0.92
N LEU A 54 -11.16 -13.59 2.00
CA LEU A 54 -10.71 -13.91 3.36
C LEU A 54 -11.30 -15.21 3.91
N ARG A 55 -12.59 -15.48 3.66
CA ARG A 55 -13.24 -16.74 4.04
C ARG A 55 -12.64 -17.97 3.35
N GLY A 56 -12.27 -17.84 2.08
CA GLY A 56 -11.62 -18.90 1.31
C GLY A 56 -10.25 -19.24 1.88
N HIS A 57 -9.45 -18.21 2.15
CA HIS A 57 -8.12 -18.35 2.77
C HIS A 57 -8.19 -18.91 4.19
N LEU A 58 -9.07 -18.39 5.05
CA LEU A 58 -9.25 -18.91 6.41
C LEU A 58 -9.74 -20.36 6.42
N GLY A 59 -10.63 -20.73 5.48
CA GLY A 59 -11.08 -22.10 5.31
C GLY A 59 -9.96 -23.04 4.84
N ALA A 60 -9.11 -22.59 3.93
CA ALA A 60 -7.94 -23.35 3.47
C ALA A 60 -6.90 -23.52 4.59
N LEU A 61 -6.61 -22.45 5.35
CA LEU A 61 -5.71 -22.49 6.49
C LEU A 61 -6.17 -23.47 7.57
N ARG A 62 -7.47 -23.52 7.86
CA ARG A 62 -8.07 -24.51 8.78
C ARG A 62 -7.89 -25.96 8.32
N ARG A 63 -7.68 -26.19 7.03
CA ARG A 63 -7.38 -27.51 6.45
C ARG A 63 -5.87 -27.75 6.29
N GLY A 64 -5.02 -26.89 6.86
CA GLY A 64 -3.57 -26.98 6.74
C GLY A 64 -3.02 -26.59 5.36
N VAL A 65 -3.84 -25.99 4.49
CA VAL A 65 -3.43 -25.57 3.15
C VAL A 65 -2.94 -24.12 3.20
N ILE A 66 -1.66 -23.92 2.90
CA ILE A 66 -1.06 -22.59 2.75
C ILE A 66 -1.39 -22.08 1.35
N THR A 67 -2.17 -21.00 1.26
CA THR A 67 -2.49 -20.33 -0.01
C THR A 67 -1.48 -19.22 -0.31
N SER A 68 -1.35 -18.82 -1.57
CA SER A 68 -0.54 -17.64 -1.92
C SER A 68 -1.03 -16.39 -1.18
N GLY A 69 -2.35 -16.24 -1.01
CA GLY A 69 -2.93 -15.17 -0.18
C GLY A 69 -2.50 -15.20 1.29
N ALA A 70 -2.30 -16.37 1.90
CA ALA A 70 -1.79 -16.48 3.27
C ALA A 70 -0.32 -16.06 3.35
N VAL A 71 0.50 -16.47 2.37
CA VAL A 71 1.89 -16.02 2.23
C VAL A 71 1.96 -14.50 2.04
N LYS A 72 1.07 -13.94 1.22
CA LYS A 72 0.98 -12.51 0.97
C LYS A 72 0.67 -11.72 2.24
N VAL A 73 -0.37 -12.11 2.98
CA VAL A 73 -0.76 -11.47 4.24
C VAL A 73 0.37 -11.57 5.28
N ALA A 74 1.00 -12.74 5.41
CA ALA A 74 2.10 -12.95 6.35
C ALA A 74 3.33 -12.11 5.97
N GLY A 75 3.71 -12.09 4.69
CA GLY A 75 4.86 -11.35 4.19
C GLY A 75 4.70 -9.84 4.36
N ILE A 76 3.58 -9.28 3.87
CA ILE A 76 3.28 -7.85 4.02
C ILE A 76 3.14 -7.47 5.51
N GLY A 77 2.49 -8.32 6.30
CA GLY A 77 2.36 -8.13 7.75
C GLY A 77 3.72 -8.10 8.46
N ALA A 78 4.61 -9.04 8.13
CA ALA A 78 5.96 -9.10 8.69
C ALA A 78 6.80 -7.87 8.27
N SER A 79 6.73 -7.44 7.01
CA SER A 79 7.38 -6.22 6.54
C SER A 79 6.86 -4.97 7.28
N GLY A 80 5.55 -4.89 7.51
CA GLY A 80 4.93 -3.82 8.28
C GLY A 80 5.37 -3.79 9.75
N VAL A 81 5.38 -4.94 10.43
CA VAL A 81 5.84 -5.05 11.83
C VAL A 81 7.34 -4.73 11.94
N LEU A 82 8.16 -5.19 11.00
CA LEU A 82 9.58 -4.86 10.97
C LEU A 82 9.80 -3.35 10.84
N ALA A 83 9.09 -2.70 9.90
CA ALA A 83 9.15 -1.26 9.72
C ALA A 83 8.69 -0.50 10.98
N ALA A 84 7.58 -0.93 11.60
CA ALA A 84 7.08 -0.35 12.83
C ALA A 84 8.04 -0.53 14.02
N ALA A 85 8.74 -1.67 14.10
CA ALA A 85 9.74 -1.92 15.13
C ALA A 85 10.97 -1.01 14.97
N LEU A 86 11.41 -0.77 13.72
CA LEU A 86 12.50 0.17 13.41
C LEU A 86 12.12 1.60 13.81
N LEU A 87 10.90 2.04 13.51
CA LEU A 87 10.38 3.34 13.96
C LEU A 87 10.26 3.40 15.48
N GLY A 88 9.75 2.34 16.11
CA GLY A 88 9.56 2.27 17.56
C GLY A 88 10.86 2.35 18.36
N ARG A 89 11.93 1.70 17.87
CA ARG A 89 13.27 1.81 18.46
C ARG A 89 13.78 3.25 18.46
N ALA A 90 13.56 3.99 17.38
CA ALA A 90 13.97 5.40 17.28
C ALA A 90 13.16 6.34 18.18
N ARG A 91 11.88 6.02 18.46
CA ARG A 91 11.04 6.77 19.42
C ARG A 91 11.45 6.55 20.88
N GLY A 92 12.24 5.51 21.15
CA GLY A 92 12.81 5.20 22.46
C GLY A 92 12.29 3.91 23.10
N PRO A 93 12.92 3.47 24.20
CA PRO A 93 12.72 2.15 24.82
C PRO A 93 11.32 1.93 25.41
N ARG A 94 10.52 3.00 25.58
CA ARG A 94 9.14 2.93 26.08
C ARG A 94 8.11 2.60 24.99
N THR A 95 8.52 2.44 23.73
CA THR A 95 7.59 2.04 22.67
C THR A 95 7.16 0.59 22.90
N GLY A 96 5.99 0.41 23.51
CA GLY A 96 5.44 -0.90 23.82
C GLY A 96 5.03 -1.70 22.56
N VAL A 97 4.98 -3.02 22.71
CA VAL A 97 4.62 -3.98 21.65
C VAL A 97 3.29 -3.64 20.96
N VAL A 98 2.31 -3.13 21.71
CA VAL A 98 1.01 -2.72 21.17
C VAL A 98 1.16 -1.63 20.10
N THR A 99 2.04 -0.66 20.31
CA THR A 99 2.30 0.41 19.33
C THR A 99 2.94 -0.16 18.08
N VAL A 100 3.90 -1.08 18.23
CA VAL A 100 4.57 -1.73 17.09
C VAL A 100 3.57 -2.55 16.27
N LEU A 101 2.72 -3.33 16.91
CA LEU A 101 1.70 -4.12 16.22
C LEU A 101 0.64 -3.24 15.55
N THR A 102 0.23 -2.16 16.21
CA THR A 102 -0.72 -1.19 15.63
C THR A 102 -0.14 -0.50 14.40
N ASP A 103 1.09 0.01 14.50
CA ASP A 103 1.77 0.67 13.39
C ASP A 103 2.08 -0.33 12.25
N GLY A 104 2.42 -1.58 12.57
CA GLY A 104 2.63 -2.64 11.59
C GLY A 104 1.34 -3.02 10.85
N ALA A 105 0.22 -3.13 11.59
CA ALA A 105 -1.09 -3.33 11.00
C ALA A 105 -1.51 -2.16 10.10
N LEU A 106 -1.19 -0.92 10.49
CA LEU A 106 -1.42 0.26 9.65
C LEU A 106 -0.64 0.18 8.33
N VAL A 107 0.62 -0.23 8.36
CA VAL A 107 1.42 -0.44 7.14
C VAL A 107 0.80 -1.52 6.25
N ALA A 108 0.47 -2.68 6.82
CA ALA A 108 -0.10 -3.79 6.06
C ALA A 108 -1.50 -3.47 5.49
N ALA A 109 -2.35 -2.81 6.28
CA ALA A 109 -3.69 -2.40 5.84
C ALA A 109 -3.62 -1.34 4.72
N SER A 110 -2.61 -0.46 4.75
CA SER A 110 -2.38 0.53 3.70
C SER A 110 -1.96 -0.14 2.39
N ALA A 111 -1.02 -1.08 2.45
CA ALA A 111 -0.62 -1.91 1.30
C ALA A 111 -1.83 -2.64 0.70
N ASN A 112 -2.60 -3.33 1.55
CA ASN A 112 -3.79 -4.07 1.11
C ASN A 112 -4.85 -3.16 0.47
N LEU A 113 -5.11 -1.97 1.02
CA LEU A 113 -6.08 -1.05 0.44
C LEU A 113 -5.66 -0.59 -0.96
N VAL A 114 -4.39 -0.18 -1.14
CA VAL A 114 -3.89 0.24 -2.46
C VAL A 114 -3.98 -0.91 -3.46
N ASN A 115 -3.66 -2.15 -3.04
CA ASN A 115 -3.85 -3.35 -3.85
C ASN A 115 -5.31 -3.61 -4.23
N LEU A 116 -6.26 -3.42 -3.31
CA LEU A 116 -7.69 -3.58 -3.59
C LEU A 116 -8.21 -2.55 -4.62
N LEU A 117 -7.51 -1.43 -4.75
CA LEU A 117 -7.84 -0.35 -5.68
C LEU A 117 -7.09 -0.49 -7.00
N ASP A 118 -6.13 -1.41 -7.14
CA ASP A 118 -5.40 -1.66 -8.39
C ASP A 118 -6.18 -2.59 -9.34
N LEU A 119 -7.43 -2.20 -9.66
CA LEU A 119 -8.31 -2.96 -10.54
C LEU A 119 -8.58 -2.26 -11.88
N ARG A 120 -8.16 -1.01 -12.01
CA ARG A 120 -8.35 -0.19 -13.20
C ARG A 120 -7.20 0.80 -13.37
N PRO A 121 -6.85 1.16 -14.62
CA PRO A 121 -5.75 2.08 -14.92
C PRO A 121 -5.81 3.36 -14.08
N GLY A 122 -4.70 3.71 -13.45
CA GLY A 122 -4.47 4.92 -12.65
C GLY A 122 -5.20 4.98 -11.30
N ARG A 123 -6.06 4.00 -10.95
CA ARG A 123 -6.88 4.12 -9.73
C ARG A 123 -6.02 4.10 -8.47
N ALA A 124 -5.17 3.08 -8.31
CA ALA A 124 -4.29 2.95 -7.17
C ALA A 124 -3.35 4.16 -7.05
N LEU A 125 -2.75 4.59 -8.16
CA LEU A 125 -1.83 5.73 -8.19
C LEU A 125 -2.51 7.04 -7.79
N LYS A 126 -3.73 7.32 -8.24
CA LYS A 126 -4.49 8.51 -7.80
C LYS A 126 -4.73 8.51 -6.30
N VAL A 127 -4.97 7.35 -5.70
CA VAL A 127 -5.15 7.22 -4.25
C VAL A 127 -3.83 7.45 -3.52
N VAL A 128 -2.72 6.97 -4.08
CA VAL A 128 -1.37 7.26 -3.55
C VAL A 128 -1.01 8.74 -3.68
N LEU A 129 -1.56 9.44 -4.66
CA LEU A 129 -1.39 10.89 -4.86
C LEU A 129 -2.30 11.75 -3.97
N ALA A 130 -3.40 11.21 -3.43
CA ALA A 130 -4.34 11.95 -2.58
C ALA A 130 -3.69 12.73 -1.41
N PRO A 131 -2.64 12.22 -0.72
CA PRO A 131 -1.96 12.97 0.34
C PRO A 131 -0.96 14.03 -0.15
N ALA A 132 -0.85 14.30 -1.46
CA ALA A 132 0.08 15.30 -2.02
C ALA A 132 0.00 16.70 -1.37
N PRO A 133 -1.19 17.23 -0.98
CA PRO A 133 -1.25 18.53 -0.28
C PRO A 133 -0.48 18.56 1.05
N PHE A 134 -0.23 17.40 1.68
CA PHE A 134 0.53 17.30 2.93
C PHE A 134 2.06 17.25 2.71
N LEU A 135 2.54 17.31 1.47
CA LEU A 135 3.98 17.33 1.17
C LEU A 135 4.72 18.54 1.74
N LEU A 136 4.00 19.64 2.01
CA LEU A 136 4.58 20.85 2.59
C LEU A 136 4.55 20.84 4.13
N THR A 137 4.14 19.74 4.76
CA THR A 137 4.10 19.58 6.22
C THR A 137 5.33 18.84 6.73
N SER A 138 5.42 18.65 8.06
CA SER A 138 6.44 17.79 8.67
C SER A 138 6.38 16.32 8.23
N ALA A 139 5.29 15.89 7.58
CA ALA A 139 5.17 14.56 6.98
C ALA A 139 5.74 14.47 5.55
N GLY A 140 6.03 15.62 4.95
CA GLY A 140 6.46 15.76 3.56
C GLY A 140 7.61 14.85 3.16
N PRO A 141 8.75 14.84 3.89
CA PRO A 141 9.88 13.98 3.56
C PRO A 141 9.52 12.50 3.43
N VAL A 142 8.69 11.95 4.33
CA VAL A 142 8.35 10.51 4.29
C VAL A 142 7.29 10.22 3.21
N LEU A 143 6.38 11.17 2.95
CA LEU A 143 5.34 11.04 1.93
C LEU A 143 5.87 11.22 0.50
N ALA A 144 6.91 12.04 0.31
CA ALA A 144 7.39 12.43 -1.00
C ALA A 144 7.85 11.24 -1.86
N ALA A 145 8.41 10.20 -1.24
CA ALA A 145 8.87 9.03 -1.98
C ALA A 145 7.73 8.23 -2.65
N PRO A 146 6.72 7.70 -1.92
CA PRO A 146 5.62 6.97 -2.56
C PRO A 146 4.75 7.88 -3.45
N VAL A 147 4.53 9.14 -3.06
CA VAL A 147 3.75 10.10 -3.86
C VAL A 147 4.49 10.45 -5.16
N GLY A 148 5.79 10.69 -5.10
CA GLY A 148 6.62 11.00 -6.28
C GLY A 148 6.74 9.81 -7.23
N ALA A 149 6.92 8.60 -6.70
CA ALA A 149 6.92 7.38 -7.51
C ALA A 149 5.56 7.19 -8.21
N ALA A 150 4.45 7.40 -7.50
CA ALA A 150 3.13 7.32 -8.10
C ALA A 150 2.90 8.39 -9.18
N ALA A 151 3.38 9.62 -8.97
CA ALA A 151 3.30 10.69 -9.95
C ALA A 151 4.07 10.33 -11.24
N GLY A 152 5.28 9.81 -11.10
CA GLY A 152 6.13 9.42 -12.23
C GLY A 152 5.56 8.28 -13.07
N LEU A 153 4.76 7.39 -12.47
CA LEU A 153 4.18 6.23 -13.14
C LEU A 153 2.75 6.47 -13.65
N LEU A 154 2.10 7.56 -13.22
CA LEU A 154 0.67 7.79 -13.49
C LEU A 154 0.35 7.83 -14.98
N ALA A 155 1.19 8.50 -15.78
CA ALA A 155 0.97 8.61 -17.22
C ALA A 155 1.04 7.25 -17.92
N ASP A 156 2.04 6.43 -17.59
CA ASP A 156 2.21 5.09 -18.19
C ASP A 156 1.10 4.12 -17.77
N ASP A 157 0.67 4.19 -16.51
CA ASP A 157 -0.42 3.37 -15.98
C ASP A 157 -1.76 3.77 -16.60
N LEU A 158 -2.06 5.07 -16.72
CA LEU A 158 -3.25 5.59 -17.42
C LEU A 158 -3.24 5.27 -18.93
N ALA A 159 -2.04 5.21 -19.52
CA ALA A 159 -1.83 4.81 -20.90
C ALA A 159 -1.83 3.28 -21.09
N GLU A 160 -2.05 2.50 -20.04
CA GLU A 160 -2.09 1.03 -20.08
C GLU A 160 -0.81 0.41 -20.68
N ILE A 161 0.34 1.10 -20.55
CA ILE A 161 1.64 0.64 -21.07
C ILE A 161 2.21 -0.47 -20.17
N GLY A 162 1.82 -0.46 -18.89
CA GLY A 162 2.09 -1.53 -17.96
C GLY A 162 0.99 -1.63 -16.91
N MET A 163 1.14 -2.61 -16.04
CA MET A 163 0.30 -2.77 -14.86
C MET A 163 1.19 -2.55 -13.64
N LEU A 164 0.66 -1.83 -12.65
CA LEU A 164 1.28 -1.66 -11.35
C LEU A 164 1.43 -3.01 -10.62
N GLY A 165 0.36 -3.82 -10.62
CA GLY A 165 0.34 -5.17 -10.07
C GLY A 165 0.46 -5.18 -8.55
N ASP A 166 0.44 -6.38 -7.97
CA ASP A 166 0.57 -6.54 -6.53
C ASP A 166 1.94 -6.06 -6.05
N CYS A 167 2.99 -6.20 -6.87
CA CYS A 167 4.31 -5.65 -6.61
C CYS A 167 4.27 -4.14 -6.32
N GLY A 168 3.75 -3.35 -7.24
CA GLY A 168 3.75 -1.89 -7.11
C GLY A 168 2.73 -1.39 -6.10
N ALA A 169 1.52 -1.96 -6.10
CA ALA A 169 0.43 -1.51 -5.25
C ALA A 169 0.75 -1.73 -3.76
N ASN A 170 1.27 -2.92 -3.41
CA ASN A 170 1.65 -3.18 -2.03
C ASN A 170 2.85 -2.34 -1.59
N ALA A 171 3.84 -2.13 -2.47
CA ALA A 171 5.00 -1.31 -2.17
C ALA A 171 4.63 0.16 -1.88
N LEU A 172 3.83 0.79 -2.76
CA LEU A 172 3.38 2.17 -2.58
C LEU A 172 2.48 2.33 -1.35
N GLY A 173 1.53 1.42 -1.16
CA GLY A 173 0.66 1.44 0.01
C GLY A 173 1.42 1.22 1.32
N ALA A 174 2.41 0.33 1.33
CA ALA A 174 3.29 0.15 2.49
C ALA A 174 4.11 1.42 2.78
N GLY A 175 4.61 2.10 1.75
CA GLY A 175 5.29 3.39 1.89
C GLY A 175 4.41 4.48 2.53
N LEU A 176 3.14 4.61 2.10
CA LEU A 176 2.17 5.50 2.75
C LEU A 176 1.92 5.11 4.20
N GLY A 177 1.78 3.81 4.47
CA GLY A 177 1.62 3.29 5.81
C GLY A 177 2.77 3.67 6.74
N VAL A 178 4.01 3.59 6.25
CA VAL A 178 5.21 4.02 7.00
C VAL A 178 5.16 5.53 7.26
N ALA A 179 4.79 6.35 6.27
CA ALA A 179 4.67 7.79 6.44
C ALA A 179 3.64 8.15 7.53
N MET A 180 2.48 7.49 7.51
CA MET A 180 1.45 7.67 8.53
C MET A 180 1.92 7.18 9.90
N ALA A 181 2.56 6.02 9.97
CA ALA A 181 3.13 5.50 11.22
C ALA A 181 4.15 6.48 11.81
N ALA A 182 5.08 6.97 10.99
CA ALA A 182 6.17 7.84 11.43
C ALA A 182 5.68 9.22 11.92
N ARG A 183 4.68 9.81 11.25
CA ARG A 183 4.40 11.26 11.39
C ARG A 183 3.02 11.61 11.94
N LEU A 184 2.05 10.69 11.93
CA LEU A 184 0.74 10.98 12.54
C LEU A 184 0.75 10.77 14.07
N PRO A 185 0.00 11.61 14.82
CA PRO A 185 -0.25 11.35 16.22
C PRO A 185 -1.05 10.05 16.39
N ARG A 186 -0.88 9.38 17.54
CA ARG A 186 -1.53 8.10 17.85
C ARG A 186 -3.05 8.04 17.56
N PRO A 187 -3.89 9.01 17.96
CA PRO A 187 -5.32 8.96 17.66
C PRO A 187 -5.60 8.95 16.16
N ALA A 188 -4.85 9.72 15.37
CA ALA A 188 -5.00 9.73 13.92
C ALA A 188 -4.57 8.39 13.29
N ARG A 189 -3.49 7.76 13.77
CA ARG A 189 -3.08 6.42 13.33
C ARG A 189 -4.17 5.37 13.57
N LEU A 190 -4.78 5.39 14.75
CA LEU A 190 -5.87 4.47 15.10
C LEU A 190 -7.12 4.71 14.26
N ALA A 191 -7.49 5.96 14.03
CA ALA A 191 -8.64 6.32 13.19
C ALA A 191 -8.42 5.85 11.75
N VAL A 192 -7.23 6.09 11.18
CA VAL A 192 -6.89 5.62 9.83
C VAL A 192 -6.91 4.09 9.78
N LEU A 193 -6.25 3.40 10.73
CA LEU A 193 -6.25 1.94 10.77
C LEU A 193 -7.67 1.38 10.82
N ALA A 194 -8.54 1.94 11.68
CA ALA A 194 -9.93 1.54 11.75
C ALA A 194 -10.66 1.73 10.41
N GLY A 195 -10.42 2.85 9.72
CA GLY A 195 -10.95 3.11 8.38
C GLY A 195 -10.45 2.11 7.34
N LEU A 196 -9.15 1.82 7.31
CA LEU A 196 -8.55 0.86 6.37
C LEU A 196 -9.06 -0.56 6.59
N VAL A 197 -9.19 -0.98 7.86
CA VAL A 197 -9.78 -2.27 8.23
C VAL A 197 -11.25 -2.31 7.82
N GLY A 198 -12.02 -1.26 8.12
CA GLY A 198 -13.42 -1.16 7.73
C GLY A 198 -13.62 -1.26 6.21
N LEU A 199 -12.79 -0.56 5.43
CA LEU A 199 -12.78 -0.66 3.97
C LEU A 199 -12.42 -2.08 3.51
N THR A 200 -11.38 -2.68 4.09
CA THR A 200 -10.97 -4.06 3.76
C THR A 200 -12.12 -5.04 4.00
N LEU A 201 -12.82 -4.95 5.13
CA LEU A 201 -13.99 -5.78 5.43
C LEU A 201 -15.16 -5.50 4.49
N ALA A 202 -15.41 -4.22 4.15
CA ALA A 202 -16.45 -3.84 3.20
C ALA A 202 -16.20 -4.42 1.81
N SER A 203 -14.93 -4.53 1.39
CA SER A 203 -14.54 -5.06 0.08
C SER A 203 -14.94 -6.54 -0.13
N GLU A 204 -15.12 -7.31 0.95
CA GLU A 204 -15.60 -8.70 0.86
C GLU A 204 -17.06 -8.80 0.45
N ARG A 205 -17.85 -7.75 0.71
CA ARG A 205 -19.31 -7.74 0.49
C ARG A 205 -19.70 -6.86 -0.68
N VAL A 206 -18.94 -5.79 -0.92
CA VAL A 206 -19.27 -4.76 -1.89
C VAL A 206 -18.06 -4.50 -2.78
N SER A 207 -18.27 -4.54 -4.10
CA SER A 207 -17.25 -4.14 -5.06
C SER A 207 -17.03 -2.62 -5.00
N PHE A 208 -15.79 -2.20 -4.68
CA PHE A 208 -15.41 -0.78 -4.75
C PHE A 208 -15.63 -0.20 -6.14
N THR A 209 -15.39 -0.99 -7.19
CA THR A 209 -15.70 -0.57 -8.56
C THR A 209 -17.19 -0.25 -8.71
N ALA A 210 -18.09 -1.12 -8.23
CA ALA A 210 -19.52 -0.87 -8.31
C ALA A 210 -19.95 0.37 -7.50
N VAL A 211 -19.32 0.63 -6.35
CA VAL A 211 -19.57 1.84 -5.57
C VAL A 211 -19.12 3.07 -6.33
N ILE A 212 -17.88 3.07 -6.86
CA ILE A 212 -17.33 4.18 -7.64
C ILE A 212 -18.21 4.49 -8.85
N ASP A 213 -18.61 3.47 -9.61
CA ASP A 213 -19.39 3.62 -10.85
C ASP A 213 -20.80 4.21 -10.59
N ARG A 214 -21.37 3.98 -9.40
CA ARG A 214 -22.67 4.51 -8.97
C ARG A 214 -22.64 5.97 -8.53
N HIS A 215 -21.47 6.51 -8.14
CA HIS A 215 -21.35 7.86 -7.60
C HIS A 215 -20.63 8.76 -8.60
N ALA A 216 -21.37 9.67 -9.26
CA ALA A 216 -20.85 10.47 -10.37
C ALA A 216 -19.54 11.23 -10.07
N PRO A 217 -19.32 11.85 -8.89
CA PRO A 217 -18.03 12.50 -8.59
C PRO A 217 -16.87 11.50 -8.52
N LEU A 218 -17.07 10.34 -7.87
CA LEU A 218 -16.06 9.30 -7.75
C LEU A 218 -15.74 8.69 -9.12
N ARG A 219 -16.77 8.40 -9.91
CA ARG A 219 -16.62 7.89 -11.28
C ARG A 219 -15.81 8.85 -12.15
N ARG A 220 -16.14 10.15 -12.13
CA ARG A 220 -15.39 11.16 -12.89
C ARG A 220 -13.91 11.21 -12.48
N LEU A 221 -13.62 11.17 -11.18
CA LEU A 221 -12.24 11.13 -10.69
C LEU A 221 -11.53 9.84 -11.11
N ASP A 222 -12.21 8.70 -11.05
CA ASP A 222 -11.67 7.39 -11.43
C ASP A 222 -11.37 7.32 -12.93
N GLU A 223 -12.27 7.85 -13.77
CA GLU A 223 -12.15 7.91 -15.24
C GLU A 223 -11.20 9.02 -15.73
N PHE A 224 -10.93 10.05 -14.93
CA PHE A 224 -10.08 11.17 -15.32
C PHE A 224 -8.71 10.70 -15.83
N GLY A 225 -8.37 11.06 -17.07
CA GLY A 225 -7.11 10.71 -17.71
C GLY A 225 -7.03 9.27 -18.27
N ARG A 226 -8.07 8.45 -18.12
CA ARG A 226 -8.11 7.12 -18.76
C ARG A 226 -8.39 7.20 -20.25
N ARG A 227 -7.92 6.19 -20.99
CA ARG A 227 -8.30 5.99 -22.38
C ARG A 227 -9.78 5.60 -22.49
N PRO A 228 -10.50 6.09 -23.52
CA PRO A 228 -11.85 5.64 -23.79
C PRO A 228 -11.84 4.14 -24.14
N PRO A 229 -12.95 3.41 -23.85
CA PRO A 229 -13.07 2.01 -24.24
C PRO A 229 -12.84 1.86 -25.73
N ARG A 230 -11.99 0.90 -26.13
CA ARG A 230 -11.87 0.54 -27.55
C ARG A 230 -13.24 0.05 -28.02
N ARG A 231 -13.80 0.72 -29.04
CA ARG A 231 -15.04 0.32 -29.72
C ARG A 231 -14.77 -0.85 -30.65
#